data_AF-A0A359FVA5-F1
#
_entry.id   AF-A0A359FVA5-F1
#
_cell.length_a   1.000
_cell.length_b   1.000
_cell.length_c   1.000
_cell.angle_alpha   90.00
_cell.angle_beta   90.00
_cell.angle_gamma   90.00
#
_symmetry.space_group_name_H-M   'P 1'
#
loop_
_entity.id
_entity.type
_entity.pdbx_description
1 polymer ?
#
loop_
_entity_poly.entity_id
_entity_poly.type
_entity_poly.pdbx_seq_one_letter_code
_entity_poly.pdbx_strand_id
1 'polypeptide(L)'
;EAMESIKNKTPEVYKAMQRVAYYRGLELFTNLQFAGAIDMFDYSLKYERYDPSVKADALYWKAESFYRLNDYPLAQKGYLSFLQLPSSKNSSEYSIAHYNLGYVYFKQNNYNEARN
;
A
#
# COMPACT_ATOMS: atom_id res chain seq x y z
N GLU A 1 -38.67 9.26 0.67
CA GLU A 1 -37.55 8.89 1.57
C GLU A 1 -37.16 7.44 1.31
N ALA A 2 -36.23 7.20 0.39
CA ALA A 2 -35.74 5.86 0.04
C ALA A 2 -34.21 5.79 0.08
N MET A 3 -33.61 6.50 1.04
CA MET A 3 -32.15 6.59 1.21
C MET A 3 -31.65 5.95 2.52
N GLU A 4 -32.47 5.10 3.16
CA GLU A 4 -32.10 4.42 4.41
C GLU A 4 -32.22 2.89 4.31
N SER A 5 -31.52 2.23 3.38
CA SER A 5 -31.34 0.76 3.51
C SER A 5 -30.12 0.16 2.82
N ILE A 6 -28.94 0.78 2.88
CA ILE A 6 -27.69 0.02 2.76
C ILE A 6 -27.23 -0.38 4.17
N LYS A 7 -28.08 -1.10 4.89
CA LYS A 7 -27.76 -1.58 6.26
C LYS A 7 -27.05 -2.94 6.27
N ASN A 8 -26.89 -3.61 5.13
CA ASN A 8 -26.16 -4.88 5.04
C ASN A 8 -25.00 -4.75 4.07
N LYS A 9 -23.84 -4.34 4.60
CA LYS A 9 -22.59 -4.44 3.85
C LYS A 9 -22.20 -5.92 3.78
N THR A 10 -22.47 -6.56 2.64
CA THR A 10 -22.12 -7.96 2.40
C THR A 10 -20.61 -8.11 2.18
N PRO A 11 -20.04 -9.33 2.30
CA PRO A 11 -18.64 -9.58 1.95
C PRO A 11 -18.26 -9.05 0.55
N GLU A 12 -19.16 -9.15 -0.41
CA GLU A 12 -18.97 -8.67 -1.78
C GLU A 12 -18.86 -7.14 -1.85
N VAL A 13 -19.68 -6.42 -1.08
CA VAL A 13 -19.61 -4.95 -0.99
C VAL A 13 -18.25 -4.53 -0.42
N TYR A 14 -17.78 -5.18 0.65
CA TYR A 14 -16.49 -4.85 1.23
C TYR A 14 -15.31 -5.18 0.30
N LYS A 15 -15.39 -6.30 -0.42
CA LYS A 15 -14.41 -6.63 -1.48
C LYS A 15 -14.37 -5.57 -2.58
N ALA A 16 -15.53 -5.07 -2.99
CA ALA A 16 -15.61 -3.98 -3.96
C ALA A 16 -15.02 -2.67 -3.40
N MET A 17 -15.32 -2.32 -2.15
CA MET A 17 -14.74 -1.14 -1.48
C MET A 17 -13.21 -1.21 -1.39
N GLN A 18 -12.66 -2.39 -1.06
CA GLN A 18 -11.22 -2.64 -1.07
C GLN A 18 -10.61 -2.32 -2.45
N ARG A 19 -11.19 -2.88 -3.51
CA ARG A 19 -10.71 -2.70 -4.89
C ARG A 19 -10.82 -1.26 -5.37
N VAL A 20 -11.97 -0.60 -5.16
CA VAL A 20 -12.19 0.78 -5.59
C VAL A 20 -11.18 1.72 -4.93
N ALA A 21 -10.95 1.57 -3.63
CA ALA A 21 -9.98 2.40 -2.91
C ALA A 21 -8.55 2.13 -3.38
N TYR A 22 -8.19 0.87 -3.62
CA TYR A 22 -6.88 0.51 -4.18
C TYR A 22 -6.63 1.19 -5.53
N TYR A 23 -7.56 1.07 -6.49
CA TYR A 23 -7.40 1.70 -7.81
C TYR A 23 -7.37 3.23 -7.74
N ARG A 24 -8.15 3.84 -6.84
CA ARG A 24 -8.06 5.29 -6.60
C ARG A 24 -6.68 5.68 -6.03
N GLY A 25 -6.11 4.85 -5.15
CA GLY A 25 -4.74 5.02 -4.67
C GLY A 25 -3.70 4.98 -5.79
N LEU A 26 -3.82 4.02 -6.73
CA LEU A 26 -2.93 3.93 -7.90
C LEU A 26 -3.04 5.15 -8.83
N GLU A 27 -4.25 5.67 -9.05
CA GLU A 27 -4.45 6.88 -9.84
C GLU A 27 -3.74 8.08 -9.20
N LEU A 28 -3.93 8.28 -7.89
CA LEU A 28 -3.26 9.34 -7.13
C LEU A 28 -1.74 9.16 -7.16
N PHE A 29 -1.25 7.94 -7.02
CA PHE A 29 0.18 7.62 -7.11
C PHE A 29 0.75 7.99 -8.48
N THR A 30 0.07 7.59 -9.55
CA THR A 30 0.45 7.92 -10.93
C THR A 30 0.49 9.44 -11.16
N ASN A 31 -0.41 10.17 -10.50
CA ASN A 31 -0.47 11.64 -10.52
C ASN A 31 0.50 12.30 -9.53
N LEU A 32 1.44 11.56 -8.94
CA LEU A 32 2.44 12.01 -7.96
C LEU A 32 1.83 12.57 -6.65
N GLN A 33 0.56 12.30 -6.39
CA GLN A 33 -0.16 12.71 -5.18
C GLN A 33 0.01 11.66 -4.07
N PHE A 34 1.24 11.45 -3.62
CA PHE A 34 1.60 10.32 -2.75
C PHE A 34 0.90 10.30 -1.39
N ALA A 35 0.69 11.47 -0.76
CA ALA A 35 -0.04 11.53 0.51
C ALA A 35 -1.49 11.06 0.36
N GLY A 36 -2.19 11.53 -0.68
CA GLY A 36 -3.55 11.07 -0.98
C GLY A 36 -3.59 9.60 -1.41
N ALA A 37 -2.55 9.12 -2.11
CA ALA A 37 -2.43 7.71 -2.44
C ALA A 37 -2.34 6.84 -1.18
N ILE A 38 -1.53 7.24 -0.20
CA ILE A 38 -1.42 6.57 1.11
C ILE A 38 -2.79 6.48 1.79
N ASP A 39 -3.55 7.58 1.84
CA ASP A 39 -4.88 7.59 2.45
C ASP A 39 -5.83 6.56 1.81
N MET A 40 -5.77 6.43 0.48
CA MET A 40 -6.60 5.49 -0.26
C MET A 40 -6.14 4.04 -0.10
N PHE A 41 -4.83 3.79 -0.06
CA PHE A 41 -4.32 2.47 0.26
C PHE A 41 -4.67 2.06 1.70
N ASP A 42 -4.61 2.97 2.66
CA ASP A 42 -5.06 2.71 4.03
C ASP A 42 -6.55 2.44 4.10
N TYR A 43 -7.36 3.16 3.33
CA TYR A 43 -8.78 2.87 3.23
C TYR A 43 -9.04 1.48 2.64
N SER A 44 -8.30 1.08 1.60
CA SER A 44 -8.36 -0.28 1.05
C SER A 44 -8.02 -1.34 2.11
N LEU A 45 -6.94 -1.11 2.87
CA LEU A 45 -6.47 -2.05 3.90
C LEU A 45 -7.43 -2.22 5.08
N LYS A 46 -8.41 -1.32 5.28
CA LYS A 46 -9.52 -1.57 6.23
C LYS A 46 -10.36 -2.81 5.86
N TYR A 47 -10.32 -3.22 4.60
CA TYR A 47 -11.06 -4.35 4.03
C TYR A 47 -10.13 -5.49 3.60
N GLU A 48 -8.92 -5.55 4.14
CA GLU A 48 -7.86 -6.46 3.70
C GLU A 48 -8.17 -7.96 3.73
N ARG A 49 -9.21 -8.37 4.47
CA ARG A 49 -9.62 -9.79 4.60
C ARG A 49 -10.39 -10.34 3.40
N TYR A 50 -10.85 -9.48 2.48
CA TYR A 50 -11.77 -9.88 1.41
C TYR A 50 -11.08 -10.21 0.08
N ASP A 51 -9.91 -9.62 -0.18
CA ASP A 51 -9.06 -9.92 -1.34
C ASP A 51 -7.57 -9.87 -0.93
N PRO A 52 -6.94 -11.03 -0.68
CA PRO A 52 -5.54 -11.10 -0.24
C PRO A 52 -4.51 -10.61 -1.27
N SER A 53 -4.85 -10.62 -2.56
CA SER A 53 -3.98 -10.07 -3.61
C SER A 53 -4.01 -8.55 -3.56
N VAL A 54 -5.20 -7.94 -3.50
CA VAL A 54 -5.33 -6.49 -3.37
C VAL A 54 -4.72 -5.98 -2.05
N LYS A 55 -4.78 -6.78 -0.97
CA LYS A 55 -4.07 -6.48 0.28
C LYS A 55 -2.57 -6.36 0.04
N ALA A 56 -1.97 -7.33 -0.64
CA ALA A 56 -0.54 -7.32 -0.92
C ALA A 56 -0.16 -6.10 -1.77
N ASP A 57 -0.88 -5.87 -2.86
CA ASP A 57 -0.60 -4.75 -3.75
C ASP A 57 -0.76 -3.40 -3.04
N ALA A 58 -1.80 -3.23 -2.22
CA ALA A 58 -2.02 -2.00 -1.45
C ALA A 58 -0.88 -1.73 -0.45
N LEU A 59 -0.35 -2.77 0.21
CA LEU A 59 0.81 -2.62 1.09
C LEU A 59 2.06 -2.20 0.32
N TYR A 60 2.31 -2.81 -0.85
CA TYR A 60 3.44 -2.46 -1.69
C TYR A 60 3.36 -1.00 -2.16
N TRP A 61 2.25 -0.59 -2.76
CA TRP A 61 2.11 0.77 -3.29
C TRP A 61 2.03 1.83 -2.20
N LYS A 62 1.54 1.48 -1.01
CA LYS A 62 1.66 2.35 0.17
C LYS A 62 3.12 2.53 0.58
N ALA A 63 3.90 1.46 0.64
CA ALA A 63 5.34 1.51 0.95
C ALA A 63 6.09 2.37 -0.09
N GLU A 64 5.79 2.15 -1.36
CA GLU A 64 6.33 2.96 -2.46
C GLU A 64 5.97 4.43 -2.31
N SER A 65 4.73 4.75 -1.94
CA SER A 65 4.32 6.14 -1.69
C SER A 65 5.13 6.80 -0.58
N PHE A 66 5.42 6.08 0.52
CA PHE A 66 6.31 6.57 1.57
C PHE A 66 7.74 6.77 1.06
N TYR A 67 8.26 5.83 0.25
CA TYR A 67 9.57 5.97 -0.36
C TYR A 67 9.67 7.24 -1.21
N ARG A 68 8.64 7.52 -2.03
CA ARG A 68 8.56 8.73 -2.87
C ARG A 68 8.47 10.03 -2.07
N LEU A 69 7.98 9.96 -0.83
CA LEU A 69 7.96 11.07 0.14
C LEU A 69 9.24 11.14 1.00
N ASN A 70 10.23 10.27 0.75
CA ASN A 70 11.45 10.13 1.53
C ASN A 70 11.22 9.71 3.00
N ASP A 71 10.06 9.13 3.31
CA ASP A 71 9.81 8.50 4.60
C ASP A 71 10.28 7.05 4.57
N TYR A 72 11.61 6.89 4.56
CA TYR A 72 12.25 5.59 4.44
C TYR A 72 11.93 4.61 5.59
N PRO A 73 11.79 5.04 6.87
CA PRO A 73 11.34 4.16 7.94
C PRO A 73 9.95 3.54 7.68
N LEU A 74 8.98 4.33 7.21
CA LEU A 74 7.65 3.79 6.89
C LEU A 74 7.65 2.96 5.60
N ALA A 75 8.44 3.35 4.61
CA ALA A 75 8.64 2.56 3.39
C ALA A 75 9.20 1.16 3.71
N GLN A 76 10.25 1.08 4.55
CA GLN A 76 10.85 -0.17 5.00
C GLN A 76 9.81 -1.10 5.63
N LYS A 77 9.03 -0.56 6.58
CA LYS A 77 7.98 -1.31 7.27
C LYS A 77 6.94 -1.85 6.27
N GLY A 78 6.54 -1.04 5.31
CA GLY A 78 5.57 -1.43 4.29
C GLY A 78 6.08 -2.55 3.38
N TYR A 79 7.28 -2.42 2.82
CA TYR A 79 7.86 -3.47 1.96
C TYR A 79 8.08 -4.78 2.71
N LEU A 80 8.57 -4.74 3.95
CA LEU A 80 8.68 -5.94 4.79
C LEU A 80 7.33 -6.60 5.04
N SER A 81 6.29 -5.81 5.32
CA SER A 81 4.94 -6.32 5.51
C SER A 81 4.40 -7.01 4.25
N PHE A 82 4.65 -6.43 3.07
CA PHE A 82 4.31 -7.03 1.79
C PHE A 82 5.05 -8.36 1.54
N LEU A 83 6.38 -8.38 1.75
CA LEU A 83 7.22 -9.56 1.51
C LEU A 83 6.89 -10.74 2.45
N GLN A 84 6.30 -10.47 3.62
CA GLN A 84 5.86 -11.50 4.55
C GLN A 84 4.54 -12.18 4.15
N LEU A 85 3.76 -11.60 3.23
CA LEU A 85 2.49 -12.18 2.80
C LEU A 85 2.69 -13.35 1.83
N PRO A 86 2.04 -14.51 2.03
CA PRO A 86 2.08 -15.59 1.04
C PRO A 86 1.56 -15.15 -0.34
N SER A 87 0.57 -14.25 -0.37
CA SER A 87 -0.02 -13.74 -1.61
C SER A 87 0.92 -12.84 -2.42
N SER A 88 1.94 -12.24 -1.80
CA SER A 88 2.86 -11.36 -2.53
C SER A 88 3.77 -12.12 -3.48
N LYS A 89 4.07 -13.40 -3.22
CA LYS A 89 4.96 -14.22 -4.07
C LYS A 89 4.48 -14.36 -5.52
N ASN A 90 3.19 -14.16 -5.76
CA ASN A 90 2.58 -14.24 -7.08
C ASN A 90 2.42 -12.87 -7.75
N SER A 91 2.74 -11.77 -7.05
CA SER A 91 2.65 -10.41 -7.58
C SER A 91 3.93 -10.05 -8.34
N SER A 92 3.77 -9.26 -9.42
CA SER A 92 4.90 -8.73 -10.21
C SER A 92 5.84 -7.86 -9.37
N GLU A 93 5.33 -7.30 -8.29
CA GLU A 93 6.02 -6.39 -7.38
C GLU A 93 6.92 -7.13 -6.39
N TYR A 94 6.85 -8.47 -6.27
CA TYR A 94 7.65 -9.23 -5.29
C TYR A 94 9.16 -9.02 -5.43
N SER A 95 9.69 -9.19 -6.65
CA SER A 95 11.10 -8.99 -6.93
C SER A 95 11.49 -7.52 -6.79
N ILE A 96 10.61 -6.61 -7.19
CA ILE A 96 10.81 -5.16 -7.11
C ILE A 96 10.85 -4.71 -5.65
N ALA A 97 10.03 -5.27 -4.77
CA ALA A 97 10.02 -4.95 -3.34
C ALA A 97 11.33 -5.30 -2.65
N HIS A 98 11.95 -6.44 -2.99
CA HIS A 98 13.29 -6.77 -2.48
C HIS A 98 14.33 -5.73 -2.92
N TYR A 99 14.30 -5.30 -4.17
CA TYR A 99 15.19 -4.26 -4.69
C TYR A 99 14.96 -2.91 -4.00
N ASN A 100 13.70 -2.47 -3.89
CA ASN A 100 13.33 -1.20 -3.26
C ASN A 100 13.69 -1.19 -1.77
N LEU A 101 13.54 -2.33 -1.07
CA LEU A 101 13.96 -2.47 0.31
C LEU A 101 15.49 -2.30 0.47
N GLY A 102 16.28 -2.81 -0.47
CA GLY A 102 17.73 -2.56 -0.53
C GLY A 102 18.06 -1.06 -0.66
N TYR A 103 17.34 -0.35 -1.54
CA TYR A 103 17.47 1.09 -1.69
C TYR A 103 17.09 1.87 -0.43
N VAL A 104 16.01 1.47 0.23
CA VAL A 104 15.58 2.06 1.50
C VAL A 104 16.69 1.96 2.55
N TYR A 105 17.33 0.80 2.71
CA TYR A 105 18.45 0.63 3.64
C TYR A 105 19.65 1.51 3.28
N PHE A 106 20.01 1.56 1.99
CA PHE A 106 21.09 2.43 1.53
C PHE A 106 20.81 3.90 1.86
N LYS A 107 19.58 4.38 1.57
CA LYS A 107 19.18 5.75 1.86
C LYS A 107 19.24 6.04 3.35
N GLN A 108 18.67 5.18 4.21
CA GLN A 108 18.70 5.36 5.66
C GLN A 108 20.12 5.45 6.23
N ASN A 109 21.05 4.62 5.76
CA ASN A 109 22.45 4.69 6.18
C ASN A 109 23.09 6.04 5.83
N ASN A 110 22.89 6.53 4.61
CA ASN A 110 23.40 7.84 4.21
C ASN A 110 22.81 8.99 5.04
N TYR A 111 21.53 8.91 5.45
CA TYR A 111 20.94 9.91 6.35
C TYR A 111 21.55 9.87 7.75
N ASN A 112 21.90 8.69 8.25
CA ASN A 112 22.56 8.55 9.55
C ASN A 112 23.98 9.10 9.49
N GLU A 113 24.72 8.82 8.41
CA GLU A 113 26.07 9.36 8.20
C GLU A 113 26.07 10.89 8.06
N ALA A 114 25.14 11.46 7.29
CA ALA A 114 25.05 12.91 7.07
C ALA A 114 24.65 13.72 8.32
N ARG A 115 24.14 13.06 9.37
CA ARG A 115 23.76 13.69 10.63
C ARG A 115 24.87 13.73 11.68
N ASN A 116 26.01 13.07 11.42
CA ASN A 116 27.21 13.10 12.27
C ASN A 116 28.23 14.11 11.75
#